data_AF-A0A3B9KWS6-F1
#
_entry.id   AF-A0A3B9KWS6-F1
#
_cell.length_a   1.000
_cell.length_b   1.000
_cell.length_c   1.000
_cell.angle_alpha   90.00
_cell.angle_beta   90.00
_cell.angle_gamma   90.00
#
_symmetry.space_group_name_H-M   'P 1'
#
loop_
_entity.id
_entity.type
_entity.pdbx_description
1 polymer ?
#
loop_
_entity_poly.entity_id
_entity_poly.type
_entity_poly.pdbx_seq_one_letter_code
_entity_poly.pdbx_strand_id
1 'polypeptide(L)' 'NGPVAIQDEVGEIRALNDIERDILQYAIDFYEGHMSEVSRRLGIGRSTLYRKVREYDLDVRDERKAS' A
#
# COMPACT_ATOMS: atom_id res chain seq x y z
N ASN A 1 3.84 1.23 18.45
CA ASN A 1 4.20 1.55 17.06
C ASN A 1 3.52 0.55 16.14
N GLY A 2 2.65 1.04 15.24
CA GLY A 2 2.06 0.21 14.19
C GLY A 2 3.08 -0.08 13.07
N PRO A 3 2.69 -0.87 12.05
CA PRO A 3 3.58 -1.28 10.96
C PRO A 3 4.03 -0.12 10.06
N VAL A 4 3.33 1.01 10.07
CA VAL A 4 3.68 2.23 9.32
C VAL A 4 3.95 3.37 10.30
N ALA A 5 5.13 3.99 10.18
CA ALA A 5 5.49 5.15 10.98
C ALA A 5 4.87 6.43 10.41
N ILE A 6 4.28 7.26 11.26
CA ILE A 6 3.69 8.57 10.88
C ILE A 6 4.72 9.71 11.04
N GLN A 7 5.63 9.56 11.99
CA GLN A 7 6.73 10.49 12.23
C GLN A 7 8.04 9.94 11.63
N ASP A 8 8.93 10.85 11.24
CA ASP A 8 10.30 10.53 10.86
C ASP A 8 11.21 10.35 12.10
N GLU A 9 12.51 10.17 11.85
CA GLU A 9 13.50 9.94 12.90
C GLU A 9 13.72 11.15 13.82
N VAL A 10 13.36 12.36 13.38
CA VAL A 10 13.48 13.60 14.17
C VAL A 10 12.18 13.96 14.88
N GLY A 11 11.10 13.20 14.66
CA GLY A 11 9.80 13.38 15.30
C GLY A 11 8.81 14.26 14.51
N GLU A 12 9.16 14.65 13.29
CA GLU A 12 8.30 15.45 12.42
C GLU A 12 7.34 14.58 11.62
N ILE A 13 6.22 15.16 11.19
CA ILE A 13 5.22 14.43 10.39
C ILE A 13 5.78 14.16 9.00
N ARG A 14 5.78 12.88 8.61
CA ARG A 14 6.21 12.45 7.27
C ARG A 14 5.25 13.00 6.21
N ALA A 15 5.75 13.18 4.98
CA ALA A 15 4.90 13.58 3.87
C ALA A 15 3.77 12.55 3.66
N LEU A 16 2.56 13.06 3.38
CA LEU A 16 1.39 12.20 3.21
C LEU A 16 1.60 11.14 2.12
N ASN A 17 2.31 11.48 1.04
CA ASN A 17 2.63 10.54 -0.03
C ASN A 17 3.52 9.38 0.45
N ASP A 18 4.45 9.62 1.37
CA ASP A 18 5.30 8.56 1.92
C ASP A 18 4.51 7.64 2.85
N ILE A 19 3.64 8.22 3.67
CA ILE A 19 2.75 7.45 4.55
C ILE A 19 1.77 6.63 3.69
N GLU A 20 1.17 7.24 2.66
CA GLU A 20 0.25 6.56 1.74
C GLU A 20 0.96 5.40 1.02
N ARG A 21 2.18 5.61 0.52
CA ARG A 21 3.01 4.56 -0.09
C ARG A 21 3.18 3.37 0.84
N ASP A 22 3.61 3.62 2.08
CA ASP A 22 3.89 2.56 3.05
C ASP A 22 2.61 1.82 3.49
N ILE A 23 1.48 2.54 3.64
CA ILE A 23 0.18 1.92 3.91
C ILE A 23 -0.24 1.01 2.77
N LEU A 24 -0.09 1.47 1.52
CA LEU A 24 -0.45 0.69 0.35
C LEU A 24 0.41 -0.57 0.22
N GLN A 25 1.73 -0.45 0.38
CA GLN A 25 2.63 -1.60 0.36
C GLN A 25 2.29 -2.59 1.47
N TYR A 26 2.12 -2.11 2.71
CA TYR A 26 1.75 -2.95 3.84
C TYR A 26 0.42 -3.67 3.61
N ALA A 27 -0.59 -2.99 3.06
CA ALA A 27 -1.87 -3.62 2.76
C ALA A 27 -1.74 -4.70 1.66
N ILE A 28 -0.99 -4.43 0.60
CA ILE A 28 -0.73 -5.40 -0.47
C ILE A 28 -0.05 -6.64 0.10
N ASP A 29 0.98 -6.47 0.91
CA ASP A 29 1.71 -7.58 1.53
C ASP A 29 0.83 -8.36 2.51
N PHE A 30 0.09 -7.66 3.37
CA PHE A 30 -0.76 -8.27 4.40
C PHE A 30 -1.90 -9.11 3.81
N TYR A 31 -2.45 -8.68 2.67
CA TYR A 31 -3.49 -9.41 1.94
C TYR A 31 -2.91 -10.27 0.80
N GLU A 32 -1.60 -10.56 0.81
CA GLU A 32 -0.93 -11.48 -0.12
C GLU A 32 -1.16 -11.13 -1.61
N GLY A 33 -1.27 -9.84 -1.93
CA GLY A 33 -1.52 -9.38 -3.30
C GLY A 33 -2.98 -9.45 -3.76
N HIS A 34 -3.93 -9.83 -2.89
CA HIS A 34 -5.37 -9.87 -3.21
C HIS A 34 -5.97 -8.47 -3.39
N MET A 35 -5.76 -7.87 -4.56
CA MET A 35 -6.08 -6.46 -4.85
C MET A 35 -7.54 -6.09 -4.60
N SER A 36 -8.47 -7.03 -4.82
CA SER A 36 -9.90 -6.78 -4.54
C SER A 36 -10.15 -6.59 -3.04
N GLU A 37 -9.54 -7.41 -2.18
CA GLU A 37 -9.67 -7.25 -0.71
C GLU A 37 -8.93 -6.00 -0.23
N VAL A 38 -7.74 -5.70 -0.78
CA VAL A 38 -7.00 -4.46 -0.47
C VAL A 38 -7.85 -3.22 -0.76
N SER A 39 -8.42 -3.13 -1.97
CA SER A 39 -9.25 -1.99 -2.36
C SER A 39 -10.48 -1.83 -1.46
N ARG A 40 -11.15 -2.93 -1.12
CA ARG A 40 -12.31 -2.95 -0.23
C ARG A 40 -11.96 -2.50 1.18
N ARG A 41 -10.81 -2.94 1.70
CA ARG A 41 -10.35 -2.63 3.07
C ARG A 41 -9.85 -1.20 3.23
N LEU A 42 -9.20 -0.67 2.21
CA LEU A 42 -8.76 0.72 2.17
C LEU A 42 -9.90 1.68 1.80
N GLY A 43 -11.07 1.18 1.38
CA GLY A 43 -12.21 2.03 1.03
C GLY A 43 -12.03 2.81 -0.27
N ILE A 44 -11.13 2.37 -1.15
CA ILE A 44 -10.84 3.01 -2.44
C ILE A 44 -11.24 2.10 -3.60
N GLY A 45 -11.60 2.70 -4.74
CA GLY A 45 -11.84 1.95 -5.96
C GLY A 45 -10.58 1.23 -6.46
N ARG A 46 -10.74 0.07 -7.10
CA ARG A 46 -9.62 -0.68 -7.71
C ARG A 46 -8.81 0.15 -8.71
N SER A 47 -9.46 1.02 -9.49
CA SER A 47 -8.77 1.93 -10.42
C SER A 47 -7.85 2.90 -9.68
N THR A 48 -8.30 3.44 -8.55
CA THR A 48 -7.47 4.30 -7.68
C THR A 48 -6.30 3.53 -7.10
N LEU A 49 -6.54 2.31 -6.58
CA LEU A 49 -5.49 1.45 -6.06
C LEU A 49 -4.41 1.18 -7.12
N TYR A 50 -4.79 0.73 -8.31
CA TYR A 50 -3.83 0.47 -9.39
C TYR A 50 -3.10 1.72 -9.87
N ARG A 51 -3.76 2.89 -9.90
CA ARG A 51 -3.10 4.16 -10.22
C ARG A 51 -2.01 4.47 -9.20
N LYS A 52 -2.30 4.32 -7.91
CA LYS A 52 -1.35 4.57 -6.83
C LYS A 52 -0.20 3.57 -6.78
N VAL A 53 -0.47 2.29 -7.02
CA VAL A 53 0.56 1.26 -7.17
C VAL A 53 1.58 1.65 -8.24
N ARG A 54 1.11 2.14 -9.40
CA ARG A 54 2.00 2.60 -10.47
C ARG A 54 2.71 3.92 -10.13
N GLU A 55 2.00 4.86 -9.51
CA GLU A 55 2.54 6.17 -9.09
C GLU A 55 3.70 6.01 -8.09
N TYR A 56 3.63 4.99 -7.25
CA TYR A 56 4.60 4.72 -6.20
C TYR A 56 5.56 3.56 -6.49
N ASP A 57 5.49 2.97 -7.69
CA ASP A 57 6.32 1.83 -8.09
C ASP A 57 6.29 0.67 -7.07
N LEU A 58 5.08 0.34 -6.59
CA LEU A 58 4.88 -0.70 -5.57
C LEU A 58 5.00 -2.10 -6.17
N ASP A 59 5.67 -2.99 -5.44
CA ASP A 59 5.76 -4.41 -5.82
C ASP A 59 4.47 -5.11 -5.45
N VAL A 60 3.74 -5.54 -6.48
CA VAL A 60 2.61 -6.45 -6.34
C VAL A 60 3.15 -7.83 -6.67
N ARG A 61 3.30 -8.67 -5.66
CA ARG A 61 3.59 -10.10 -5.86
C ARG A 61 2.48 -10.68 -6.73
N ASP A 62 2.78 -10.82 -8.00
CA ASP A 62 1.84 -11.25 -9.03
C ASP A 62 1.35 -12.66 -8.65
N GLU A 63 0.04 -12.86 -8.53
CA GLU A 63 -0.61 -14.16 -8.27
C GLU A 63 -0.27 -15.22 -9.36
N ARG A 64 0.50 -14.85 -10.40
CA ARG A 64 0.93 -15.68 -11.54
C ARG A 64 2.04 -16.70 -11.22
N LYS A 65 2.08 -17.23 -10.00
CA LYS A 65 2.82 -18.47 -9.70
C LYS A 65 1.93 -19.66 -9.34
N ALA A 66 0.61 -19.54 -9.53
CA ALA A 66 -0.31 -20.66 -9.43
C ALA A 66 -1.17 -20.78 -10.70
N SER A 67 -0.56 -21.20 -11.81
CA SER A 67 -1.22 -21.82 -12.97
C SER A 67 -0.20 -22.65 -13.74
#